data_AF-A0A816IU18-F1
#
_entry.id   AF-A0A816IU18-F1
#
_cell.length_a   1.000
_cell.length_b   1.000
_cell.length_c   1.000
_cell.angle_alpha   90.00
_cell.angle_beta   90.00
_cell.angle_gamma   90.00
#
_symmetry.space_group_name_H-M   'P 1'
#
loop_
_entity.id
_entity.type
_entity.pdbx_description
1 polymer ?
#
loop_
_entity_poly.entity_id
_entity_poly.type
_entity_poly.pdbx_seq_one_letter_code
_entity_poly.pdbx_strand_id
1 'polypeptide(L)'
;MITRWFLPFDKTDQASRDAANRMKEFFLGWFMEPLTKGRYPDIMREIVGSRLPNFTEAEAELVAGSYDFLGLNYYTTQYAQPKPNPVTWANHTAMMDPGAKLTYNNSRGENLGPLFVKDEKTGMPITTQKAFITLWTTSKTNTITL
;
A
#
# COMPACT_ATOMS: atom_id res chain seq x y z
N MET A 1 0.14 12.66 2.86
CA MET A 1 0.70 11.29 2.75
C MET A 1 0.82 10.91 1.28
N ILE A 2 1.93 10.31 0.83
CA ILE A 2 2.00 9.76 -0.54
C ILE A 2 1.11 8.52 -0.60
N THR A 3 0.19 8.50 -1.55
CA THR A 3 -0.73 7.39 -1.78
C THR A 3 -0.55 6.85 -3.17
N ARG A 4 -0.69 5.54 -3.29
CA ARG A 4 -0.68 4.80 -4.55
C ARG A 4 -1.82 3.80 -4.51
N TRP A 5 -2.35 3.50 -5.68
CA TRP A 5 -3.25 2.36 -5.84
C TRP A 5 -2.48 1.16 -6.37
N PHE A 6 -2.96 -0.04 -6.03
CA PHE A 6 -2.34 -1.29 -6.46
C PHE A 6 -3.36 -2.18 -7.17
N LEU A 7 -3.04 -2.55 -8.40
CA LEU A 7 -3.80 -3.51 -9.19
C LEU A 7 -3.05 -4.84 -9.23
N PRO A 8 -3.75 -5.98 -9.33
CA PRO A 8 -3.09 -7.26 -9.54
C PRO A 8 -2.42 -7.28 -10.93
N PHE A 9 -1.18 -7.75 -10.99
CA PHE A 9 -0.44 -7.89 -12.24
C PHE A 9 -1.17 -8.78 -13.26
N ASP A 10 -1.75 -9.88 -12.78
CA ASP A 10 -2.74 -10.66 -13.49
C ASP A 10 -4.03 -10.70 -12.66
N LYS A 11 -5.14 -10.23 -13.23
CA LYS A 11 -6.45 -10.18 -12.56
C LYS A 11 -7.02 -11.57 -12.28
N THR A 12 -6.64 -12.57 -13.07
CA THR A 12 -7.13 -13.95 -12.96
C THR A 12 -6.34 -14.78 -11.94
N ASP A 13 -5.07 -14.44 -11.71
CA ASP A 13 -4.21 -15.08 -10.72
C ASP A 13 -4.52 -14.61 -9.28
N GLN A 14 -4.76 -15.56 -8.38
CA GLN A 14 -5.01 -15.27 -6.97
C GLN A 14 -3.77 -14.71 -6.27
N ALA A 15 -2.57 -15.20 -6.60
CA ALA A 15 -1.35 -14.74 -5.94
C ALA A 15 -1.05 -13.26 -6.26
N SER A 16 -1.36 -12.82 -7.48
CA SER A 16 -1.32 -11.42 -7.89
C SER A 16 -2.37 -10.56 -7.17
N ARG A 17 -3.59 -11.07 -6.95
CA ARG A 17 -4.63 -10.39 -6.13
C ARG A 17 -4.18 -10.22 -4.69
N ASP A 18 -3.63 -11.27 -4.09
CA ASP A 18 -3.15 -11.25 -2.71
C ASP A 18 -1.94 -10.31 -2.56
N ALA A 19 -1.03 -10.30 -3.54
CA ALA A 19 0.08 -9.35 -3.58
C ALA A 19 -0.40 -7.90 -3.65
N ALA A 20 -1.41 -7.60 -4.47
CA ALA A 20 -2.01 -6.27 -4.55
C ALA A 20 -2.67 -5.85 -3.23
N ASN A 21 -3.37 -6.77 -2.56
CA ASN A 21 -3.99 -6.49 -1.26
C ASN A 21 -2.93 -6.28 -0.17
N ARG A 22 -1.89 -7.12 -0.10
CA ARG A 22 -0.74 -6.90 0.80
C ARG A 22 -0.12 -5.53 0.58
N MET A 23 0.06 -5.10 -0.67
CA MET A 23 0.60 -3.78 -0.97
C MET A 23 -0.29 -2.63 -0.49
N LYS A 24 -1.62 -2.76 -0.56
CA LYS A 24 -2.53 -1.74 -0.02
C LYS A 24 -2.38 -1.62 1.51
N GLU A 25 -2.34 -2.75 2.20
CA GLU A 25 -2.17 -2.77 3.67
C GLU A 25 -0.80 -2.23 4.08
N PHE A 26 0.29 -2.66 3.43
CA PHE A 26 1.65 -2.23 3.77
C PHE A 26 1.97 -0.80 3.33
N PHE A 27 1.20 -0.19 2.42
CA PHE A 27 1.46 1.18 1.96
C PHE A 27 0.52 2.20 2.58
N LEU A 28 -0.78 1.93 2.55
CA LEU A 28 -1.81 2.81 3.09
C LEU A 28 -2.22 2.38 4.50
N GLY A 29 -2.54 1.09 4.67
CA GLY A 29 -3.02 0.52 5.94
C GLY A 29 -2.03 0.71 7.09
N TRP A 30 -0.72 0.67 6.82
CA TRP A 30 0.33 0.87 7.82
C TRP A 30 0.12 2.16 8.62
N PHE A 31 -0.36 3.23 7.98
CA PHE A 31 -0.65 4.50 8.67
C PHE A 31 -2.15 4.68 8.95
N MET A 32 -3.00 4.27 8.01
CA MET A 32 -4.43 4.51 8.12
C MET A 32 -5.11 3.67 9.20
N GLU A 33 -4.68 2.43 9.42
CA GLU A 33 -5.28 1.60 10.47
C GLU A 33 -4.93 2.09 11.87
N PRO A 34 -3.68 2.47 12.21
CA PRO A 34 -3.40 3.11 13.49
C PRO A 34 -4.22 4.39 13.68
N LEU A 35 -4.32 5.24 12.65
CA LEU A 35 -5.11 6.47 12.73
C LEU A 35 -6.60 6.22 12.92
N THR A 36 -7.16 5.11 12.43
CA THR A 36 -8.61 4.85 12.50
C THR A 36 -9.01 3.89 13.63
N LYS A 37 -8.13 2.95 13.99
CA LYS A 37 -8.39 1.83 14.90
C LYS A 37 -7.39 1.72 16.04
N GLY A 38 -6.33 2.54 16.09
CA GLY A 38 -5.29 2.48 17.12
C GLY A 38 -4.36 1.27 17.02
N ARG A 39 -4.39 0.52 15.90
CA ARG A 39 -3.56 -0.68 15.69
C ARG A 39 -3.14 -0.84 14.24
N TYR A 40 -2.02 -1.54 14.01
CA TYR A 40 -1.57 -1.89 12.66
C TYR A 40 -2.47 -2.96 11.99
N PRO A 41 -2.46 -3.05 10.64
CA PRO A 41 -3.18 -4.08 9.90
C PRO A 41 -2.83 -5.49 10.35
N ASP A 42 -3.83 -6.37 10.44
CA ASP A 42 -3.65 -7.74 10.91
C ASP A 42 -2.64 -8.51 10.03
N ILE A 43 -2.65 -8.30 8.70
CA ILE A 43 -1.67 -8.90 7.79
C ILE A 43 -0.24 -8.41 8.02
N MET A 44 -0.06 -7.15 8.44
CA MET A 44 1.26 -6.63 8.78
C MET A 44 1.76 -7.24 10.09
N ARG A 45 0.87 -7.37 11.08
CA ARG A 45 1.20 -7.99 12.38
C ARG A 45 1.59 -9.46 12.20
N GLU A 46 0.89 -10.18 11.33
CA GLU A 46 1.19 -11.58 11.00
C GLU A 46 2.55 -11.74 10.30
N ILE A 47 2.82 -10.93 9.27
CA ILE A 47 4.03 -11.07 8.43
C ILE A 47 5.28 -10.50 9.10
N VAL A 48 5.16 -9.34 9.73
CA VAL A 48 6.32 -8.62 10.31
C VAL A 48 6.66 -9.15 11.70
N GLY A 49 5.66 -9.61 12.45
CA GLY A 49 5.81 -10.20 13.77
C GLY A 49 6.53 -9.27 14.75
N SER A 50 7.55 -9.78 15.44
CA SER A 50 8.27 -9.07 16.50
C SER A 50 9.03 -7.81 16.05
N ARG A 51 9.27 -7.64 14.74
CA ARG A 51 9.88 -6.41 14.21
C ARG A 51 8.91 -5.23 14.20
N LEU A 52 7.60 -5.48 14.32
CA LEU A 52 6.58 -4.44 14.38
C LEU A 52 6.33 -4.08 15.85
N PRO A 53 6.52 -2.82 16.28
CA PRO A 53 6.19 -2.42 17.64
C PRO A 53 4.68 -2.56 17.88
N ASN A 54 4.30 -2.81 19.13
CA ASN A 54 2.90 -2.79 19.55
C ASN A 54 2.63 -1.48 20.27
N PHE A 55 1.46 -0.89 20.00
CA PHE A 55 0.96 0.21 20.81
C PHE A 55 0.54 -0.30 22.18
N THR A 56 0.87 0.45 23.22
CA THR A 56 0.17 0.36 24.50
C THR A 56 -1.26 0.87 24.35
N GLU A 57 -2.12 0.58 25.32
CA GLU A 57 -3.52 1.06 25.31
C GLU A 57 -3.59 2.59 25.24
N ALA A 58 -2.77 3.29 26.03
CA ALA A 58 -2.70 4.74 26.04
C ALA A 58 -2.21 5.32 24.69
N GLU A 59 -1.23 4.68 24.03
CA GLU A 59 -0.77 5.11 22.72
C GLU A 59 -1.81 4.85 21.62
N ALA A 60 -2.51 3.71 21.69
CA ALA A 60 -3.57 3.36 20.75
C ALA A 60 -4.72 4.37 20.82
N GLU A 61 -5.14 4.76 22.02
CA GLU A 61 -6.15 5.80 22.25
C GLU A 61 -5.69 7.17 21.75
N LEU A 62 -4.41 7.50 21.96
CA LEU A 62 -3.84 8.77 21.52
C LEU A 62 -3.80 8.89 19.98
N VAL A 63 -3.49 7.80 19.28
CA VAL A 63 -3.34 7.80 17.81
C VAL A 63 -4.69 7.62 17.12
N ALA A 64 -5.61 6.84 17.68
CA ALA A 64 -6.91 6.61 17.08
C ALA A 64 -7.73 7.92 17.00
N GLY A 65 -8.13 8.30 15.79
CA GLY A 65 -8.87 9.53 15.54
C GLY A 65 -8.02 10.81 15.63
N SER A 66 -6.69 10.70 15.64
CA SER A 66 -5.78 11.86 15.72
C SER A 66 -5.64 12.64 14.39
N TYR A 67 -6.77 12.87 13.71
CA TYR A 67 -6.84 13.64 12.47
C TYR A 67 -8.20 14.36 12.33
N ASP A 68 -8.20 15.58 11.80
CA ASP A 68 -9.41 16.32 11.43
C ASP A 68 -9.74 16.19 9.93
N PHE A 69 -8.71 16.03 9.10
CA PHE A 69 -8.80 15.84 7.65
C PHE A 69 -7.59 15.07 7.13
N LEU A 70 -7.71 14.47 5.94
CA LEU A 70 -6.62 13.72 5.31
C LEU A 70 -6.24 14.33 3.96
N GLY A 71 -4.98 14.76 3.86
CA GLY A 71 -4.36 15.17 2.60
C GLY A 71 -3.68 13.98 1.90
N LEU A 72 -4.28 13.52 0.80
CA LEU A 72 -3.76 12.42 -0.01
C LEU A 72 -3.00 12.96 -1.22
N ASN A 73 -1.69 12.66 -1.28
CA ASN A 73 -0.87 12.97 -2.45
C ASN A 73 -0.91 11.75 -3.37
N TYR A 74 -1.74 11.80 -4.42
CA TYR A 74 -1.91 10.69 -5.35
C TYR A 74 -1.25 11.00 -6.69
N TYR A 75 -0.34 10.14 -7.13
CA TYR A 75 0.44 10.35 -8.35
C TYR A 75 0.30 9.22 -9.39
N THR A 76 0.22 7.97 -8.92
CA THR A 76 0.24 6.81 -9.82
C THR A 76 -0.40 5.57 -9.18
N THR A 77 -0.81 4.66 -10.04
CA THR A 77 -1.09 3.25 -9.72
C THR A 77 0.12 2.40 -10.07
N GLN A 78 0.26 1.22 -9.46
CA GLN A 78 1.22 0.19 -9.87
C GLN A 78 0.53 -1.18 -9.93
N TYR A 79 1.03 -2.07 -10.78
CA TYR A 79 0.67 -3.48 -10.74
C TYR A 79 1.53 -4.21 -9.71
N ALA A 80 0.95 -5.16 -8.99
CA ALA A 80 1.62 -5.98 -8.00
C ALA A 80 1.56 -7.45 -8.40
N GLN A 81 2.71 -8.11 -8.39
CA GLN A 81 2.86 -9.55 -8.58
C GLN A 81 3.56 -10.16 -7.35
N PRO A 82 3.32 -11.43 -7.01
CA PRO A 82 3.95 -12.06 -5.86
C PRO A 82 5.47 -12.08 -6.01
N LYS A 83 6.17 -11.89 -4.89
CA LYS A 83 7.62 -12.03 -4.80
C LYS A 83 7.95 -12.71 -3.46
N PRO A 84 8.94 -13.62 -3.39
CA PRO A 84 9.38 -14.18 -2.13
C PRO A 84 9.80 -13.09 -1.13
N ASN A 85 9.43 -13.27 0.14
CA ASN A 85 9.88 -12.45 1.28
C ASN A 85 10.81 -13.28 2.20
N PRO A 86 12.09 -13.43 1.83
CA PRO A 86 13.07 -14.14 2.64
C PRO A 86 13.62 -13.25 3.76
N VAL A 87 12.98 -13.28 4.91
CA VAL A 87 13.33 -12.47 6.10
C VAL A 87 14.75 -12.76 6.62
N THR A 88 15.30 -13.93 6.30
CA THR A 88 16.65 -14.36 6.73
C THR A 88 17.79 -13.77 5.91
N TRP A 89 17.50 -13.07 4.80
CA TRP A 89 18.55 -12.48 3.98
C TRP A 89 19.21 -11.29 4.68
N ALA A 90 20.54 -11.19 4.56
CA ALA A 90 21.31 -10.08 5.14
C ALA A 90 20.93 -8.70 4.56
N ASN A 91 20.35 -8.67 3.35
CA ASN A 91 19.87 -7.46 2.68
C ASN A 91 18.33 -7.33 2.72
N HIS A 92 17.67 -8.01 3.66
CA HIS A 92 16.23 -7.86 3.86
C HIS A 92 15.87 -6.41 4.21
N THR A 93 14.72 -5.94 3.72
CA THR A 93 14.21 -4.59 4.03
C THR A 93 12.73 -4.66 4.32
N ALA A 94 12.19 -3.68 5.06
CA ALA A 94 10.76 -3.57 5.31
C ALA A 94 9.91 -3.54 4.03
N MET A 95 10.47 -3.08 2.90
CA MET A 95 9.78 -3.06 1.61
C MET A 95 9.64 -4.44 0.96
N MET A 96 10.38 -5.45 1.44
CA MET A 96 10.26 -6.83 1.00
C MET A 96 9.14 -7.59 1.74
N ASP A 97 8.73 -7.10 2.92
CA ASP A 97 7.70 -7.73 3.75
C ASP A 97 6.37 -8.01 3.05
N PRO A 98 5.79 -7.08 2.25
CA PRO A 98 4.55 -7.39 1.53
C PRO A 98 4.71 -8.50 0.48
N GLY A 99 5.91 -9.00 0.20
CA GLY A 99 6.12 -10.12 -0.71
C GLY A 99 5.56 -9.83 -2.10
N ALA A 100 5.84 -8.64 -2.62
CA ALA A 100 5.35 -8.16 -3.90
C ALA A 100 6.43 -7.45 -4.70
N LYS A 101 6.37 -7.61 -6.02
CA LYS A 101 7.12 -6.82 -6.99
C LYS A 101 6.14 -5.88 -7.69
N LEU A 102 6.56 -4.64 -7.87
CA LEU A 102 5.75 -3.60 -8.49
C LEU A 102 6.19 -3.33 -9.93
N THR A 103 5.22 -3.16 -10.83
CA THR A 103 5.44 -2.85 -12.25
C THR A 103 4.46 -1.78 -12.74
N TYR A 104 4.70 -1.19 -13.91
CA TYR A 104 3.81 -0.23 -14.57
C TYR A 104 3.02 -0.82 -15.75
N ASN A 105 3.26 -2.10 -16.05
CA ASN A 105 2.57 -2.90 -17.03
C ASN A 105 2.01 -4.18 -16.39
N ASN A 106 0.95 -4.73 -16.96
CA ASN A 106 0.32 -5.97 -16.51
C ASN A 106 0.96 -7.22 -17.16
N SER A 107 0.40 -8.40 -16.85
CA SER A 107 0.83 -9.68 -17.42
C SER A 107 0.77 -9.76 -18.95
N ARG A 108 -0.03 -8.91 -19.59
CA ARG A 108 -0.15 -8.80 -21.06
C ARG A 108 0.77 -7.74 -21.68
N GLY A 109 1.58 -7.05 -20.87
CA GLY A 109 2.45 -5.96 -21.30
C GLY A 109 1.71 -4.63 -21.52
N GLU A 110 0.44 -4.52 -21.15
CA GLU A 110 -0.33 -3.28 -21.27
C GLU A 110 0.07 -2.31 -20.14
N ASN A 111 0.36 -1.06 -20.50
CA ASN A 111 0.67 -0.01 -19.53
C ASN A 111 -0.61 0.52 -18.84
N LEU A 112 -0.47 1.06 -17.63
CA LEU A 112 -1.59 1.63 -16.87
C LEU A 112 -2.24 2.85 -17.55
N GLY A 113 -1.46 3.61 -18.31
CA GLY A 113 -1.93 4.86 -18.92
C GLY A 113 -0.84 5.60 -19.70
N PRO A 114 -1.03 6.90 -19.97
CA PRO A 114 -0.01 7.71 -20.64
C PRO A 114 1.28 7.78 -19.80
N LEU A 115 2.39 8.03 -20.50
CA LEU A 115 3.70 8.23 -19.88
C LEU A 115 3.65 9.44 -18.95
N PHE A 116 4.05 9.22 -17.70
CA PHE A 116 4.27 10.28 -16.73
C PHE A 116 5.74 10.71 -16.78
N VAL A 117 6.67 9.76 -16.55
CA VAL A 117 8.12 9.99 -16.54
C VAL A 117 8.83 8.72 -17.04
N LYS A 118 10.03 8.83 -17.61
CA LYS A 118 10.90 7.66 -17.85
C LYS A 118 11.85 7.49 -16.67
N ASP A 119 11.95 6.28 -16.14
CA ASP A 119 12.99 5.96 -15.19
C ASP A 119 14.35 6.09 -15.88
N GLU A 120 15.20 7.01 -15.39
CA GLU A 120 16.51 7.29 -15.98
C GLU A 120 17.48 6.12 -15.90
N LYS A 121 17.33 5.23 -14.91
CA LYS A 121 18.21 4.08 -14.69
C LYS A 121 17.77 2.84 -15.46
N THR A 122 16.47 2.60 -15.53
CA THR A 122 15.92 1.38 -16.15
C THR A 122 15.34 1.60 -17.54
N GLY A 123 15.16 2.86 -17.95
CA GLY A 123 14.47 3.24 -19.19
C GLY A 123 12.97 2.92 -19.18
N MET A 124 12.43 2.34 -18.10
CA MET A 124 11.04 1.91 -18.03
C MET A 124 10.09 3.11 -17.98
N PRO A 125 8.99 3.08 -18.76
CA PRO A 125 7.97 4.13 -18.68
C PRO A 125 7.20 4.01 -17.35
N ILE A 126 7.31 5.04 -16.51
CA ILE A 126 6.40 5.25 -15.39
C ILE A 126 5.12 5.83 -15.99
N THR A 127 4.03 5.09 -15.90
CA THR A 127 2.74 5.50 -16.47
C THR A 127 1.76 5.83 -15.35
N THR A 128 0.93 6.85 -15.55
CA THR A 128 -0.08 7.28 -14.57
C THR A 128 -1.48 6.96 -15.07
N GLN A 129 -2.33 6.51 -14.16
CA GLN A 129 -3.78 6.57 -14.35
C GLN A 129 -4.22 7.86 -13.67
N LYS A 130 -4.75 8.82 -14.46
CA LYS A 130 -5.22 10.18 -14.07
C LYS A 130 -5.10 10.48 -12.57
N ALA A 131 -4.18 11.37 -12.21
CA ALA A 131 -4.04 11.84 -10.83
C ALA A 131 -5.29 12.65 -10.42
N PHE A 132 -5.96 12.23 -9.34
CA PHE A 132 -7.01 13.01 -8.68
C PHE A 132 -6.52 13.38 -7.29
N ILE A 133 -6.58 14.67 -6.95
CA ILE A 133 -6.50 15.11 -5.55
C ILE A 133 -7.91 14.92 -4.98
N THR A 134 -8.10 13.88 -4.18
CA THR A 134 -9.36 13.67 -3.46
C THR A 134 -9.16 14.05 -2.00
N LEU A 135 -9.86 15.12 -1.57
CA LEU A 135 -10.02 15.43 -0.15
C LEU A 135 -11.04 14.47 0.44
N TRP A 136 -10.67 13.80 1.52
CA TRP A 136 -11.58 12.90 2.23
C TRP A 136 -11.80 13.41 3.65
N THR A 137 -13.07 13.56 4.02
CA THR A 137 -13.50 13.96 5.36
C THR A 137 -14.42 12.87 5.92
N THR A 138 -14.01 12.16 6.96
CA THR A 138 -14.94 11.41 7.79
C THR A 138 -15.52 12.34 8.84
N SER A 139 -16.84 12.54 8.82
CA SER A 139 -17.53 12.98 10.04
C SER A 139 -17.55 11.80 11.02
N LYS A 140 -17.52 12.08 12.33
CA LYS A 140 -17.38 11.10 13.42
C LYS A 140 -18.55 10.10 13.57
N THR A 141 -19.42 9.99 12.57
CA THR A 141 -20.57 9.07 12.57
C THR A 141 -20.75 8.46 11.19
N ASN A 142 -20.12 7.32 10.91
CA ASN A 142 -20.77 6.13 10.36
C ASN A 142 -19.75 5.08 9.87
N THR A 143 -20.10 3.83 10.15
CA THR A 143 -19.49 2.58 9.72
C THR A 143 -19.32 2.52 8.20
N ILE A 144 -18.12 2.14 7.74
CA ILE A 144 -17.83 1.85 6.34
C ILE A 144 -17.90 0.34 6.15
N THR A 145 -18.85 -0.13 5.34
CA THR A 145 -18.85 -1.49 4.80
C THR A 145 -18.17 -1.43 3.43
N LEU A 146 -17.22 -2.34 3.20
CA LEU A 146 -16.46 -2.50 1.96
C LEU A 146 -17.32 -2.98 0.79
#